data_AF-X1AB62-F1
#
_entry.id   AF-X1AB62-F1
#
_cell.length_a   1.000
_cell.length_b   1.000
_cell.length_c   1.000
_cell.angle_alpha   90.00
_cell.angle_beta   90.00
_cell.angle_gamma   90.00
#
_symmetry.space_group_name_H-M   'P 1'
#
loop_
_entity.id
_entity.type
_entity.pdbx_description
1 polymer ?
#
loop_
_entity_poly.entity_id
_entity_poly.type
_entity_poly.pdbx_seq_one_letter_code
_entity_poly.pdbx_strand_id
1 'polypeptide(L)'
;YDTHSEHPFKGNIDLKKLQSLIDRVGAERIPYVSFEMNVNMAGGQPFSMENAKKVSELCHKYEINIFFDATRCVENAYFIQQREKGYHYKSIKEILKEMMSLGDGCTMSSRPFPTFCVS
;
A
#
# COMPACT_ATOMS: atom_id res chain seq x y z
N TYR A 1 13.10 7.69 18.62
CA TYR A 1 12.89 8.56 17.46
C TYR A 1 14.28 8.74 16.85
N ASP A 2 14.58 8.04 15.77
CA ASP A 2 15.90 8.03 15.15
C ASP A 2 15.84 8.79 13.82
N THR A 3 16.54 9.91 13.76
CA THR A 3 16.54 10.87 12.64
C THR A 3 17.55 10.51 11.55
N HIS A 4 18.32 9.42 11.70
CA HIS A 4 19.39 9.04 10.76
C HIS A 4 19.04 7.90 9.80
N SER A 5 17.84 7.32 9.84
CA SER A 5 17.48 6.31 8.85
C SER A 5 17.15 6.96 7.51
N GLU A 6 18.09 6.88 6.56
CA GLU A 6 17.93 7.08 5.12
C GLU A 6 16.98 6.04 4.51
N HIS A 7 15.79 5.85 5.07
CA HIS A 7 14.76 5.04 4.46
C HIS A 7 13.99 5.92 3.47
N PRO A 8 14.16 5.75 2.14
CA PRO A 8 13.43 6.54 1.15
C PRO A 8 11.90 6.35 1.22
N PHE A 9 11.44 5.32 1.95
CA PHE A 9 10.05 4.93 2.14
C PHE A 9 9.72 4.75 3.63
N LYS A 10 9.37 5.85 4.31
CA LYS A 10 8.94 5.82 5.73
C LYS A 10 7.47 5.39 5.91
N GLY A 11 6.73 5.18 4.81
CA GLY A 11 5.37 4.65 4.81
C GLY A 11 5.28 3.12 4.76
N ASN A 12 6.40 2.40 4.88
CA ASN A 12 6.39 0.95 4.81
C ASN A 12 5.69 0.32 6.03
N ILE A 13 4.78 -0.60 5.75
CA ILE A 13 4.10 -1.41 6.76
C ILE A 13 5.09 -2.39 7.38
N ASP A 14 5.13 -2.42 8.71
CA ASP A 14 5.92 -3.39 9.46
C ASP A 14 5.25 -4.78 9.41
N LEU A 15 5.79 -5.65 8.55
CA LEU A 15 5.30 -7.02 8.36
C LEU A 15 5.29 -7.83 9.66
N LYS A 16 6.23 -7.60 10.58
CA LYS A 16 6.27 -8.33 11.86
C LYS A 16 5.11 -7.94 12.75
N LYS A 17 4.76 -6.64 12.77
CA LYS A 17 3.59 -6.16 13.52
C LYS A 17 2.30 -6.65 12.89
N LEU A 18 2.21 -6.67 11.55
CA LEU A 18 1.05 -7.20 10.84
C LEU A 18 0.87 -8.69 11.16
N GLN A 19 1.93 -9.49 11.05
CA GLN A 19 1.92 -10.91 11.42
C GLN A 19 1.50 -11.11 12.88
N SER A 20 2.12 -10.37 13.82
CA SER A 20 1.80 -10.48 15.24
C SER A 20 0.33 -10.12 15.54
N LEU A 21 -0.25 -9.19 14.78
CA LEU A 21 -1.65 -8.81 14.91
C LEU A 21 -2.58 -9.91 14.38
N ILE A 22 -2.24 -10.51 13.23
CA ILE A 22 -2.97 -11.66 12.67
C ILE A 22 -2.92 -12.83 13.65
N ASP A 23 -1.74 -13.14 14.21
CA ASP A 23 -1.58 -14.24 15.17
C ASP A 23 -2.37 -14.00 16.47
N ARG A 24 -2.46 -12.74 16.91
CA ARG A 24 -3.17 -12.37 18.15
C ARG A 24 -4.68 -12.34 17.99
N VAL A 25 -5.18 -11.86 16.86
CA VAL A 25 -6.62 -11.64 16.63
C VAL A 25 -7.27 -12.82 15.91
N GLY A 26 -6.50 -13.52 15.08
CA GLY A 26 -6.96 -14.55 14.15
C GLY A 26 -7.42 -13.95 12.83
N ALA A 27 -7.00 -14.53 11.71
CA ALA A 27 -7.34 -14.08 10.36
C ALA A 27 -8.86 -14.01 10.12
N GLU A 28 -9.64 -14.95 10.66
CA GLU A 28 -11.10 -15.00 10.51
C GLU A 28 -11.83 -13.78 11.11
N ARG A 29 -11.21 -13.09 12.06
CA ARG A 29 -11.78 -11.88 12.68
C ARG A 29 -11.37 -10.60 11.96
N ILE A 30 -10.52 -10.68 10.95
CA ILE A 30 -10.03 -9.53 10.18
C ILE A 30 -10.83 -9.47 8.87
N PRO A 31 -11.85 -8.61 8.76
CA PRO A 31 -12.72 -8.57 7.58
C PRO A 31 -11.97 -8.05 6.34
N TYR A 32 -11.04 -7.12 6.52
CA TYR A 32 -10.16 -6.61 5.47
C TYR A 32 -8.99 -5.81 6.06
N VAL A 33 -7.94 -5.63 5.26
CA VAL A 33 -6.84 -4.69 5.54
C VAL A 33 -7.04 -3.45 4.66
N SER A 34 -7.19 -2.29 5.29
CA SER A 34 -7.13 -1.01 4.59
C SER A 34 -5.67 -0.58 4.45
N PHE A 35 -5.21 -0.48 3.21
CA PHE A 35 -3.85 -0.04 2.89
C PHE A 35 -3.93 1.35 2.26
N GLU A 36 -3.53 2.36 3.03
CA GLU A 36 -3.53 3.74 2.54
C GLU A 36 -2.36 3.97 1.58
N MET A 37 -2.63 4.35 0.32
CA MET A 37 -1.59 4.65 -0.68
C MET A 37 -1.03 6.07 -0.56
N ASN A 38 -0.78 6.44 0.69
CA ASN A 38 0.05 7.51 1.23
C ASN A 38 -0.42 7.65 2.69
N VAL A 39 0.45 7.38 3.67
CA VAL A 39 0.00 7.44 5.07
C VAL A 39 -0.26 8.92 5.41
N ASN A 40 -1.52 9.34 5.43
CA ASN A 40 -1.89 10.74 5.66
C ASN A 40 -1.43 11.19 7.06
N MET A 41 -1.44 10.26 8.01
CA MET A 41 -0.99 10.46 9.39
C MET A 41 0.55 10.52 9.54
N ALA A 42 1.31 10.02 8.57
CA ALA A 42 2.78 10.11 8.56
C ALA A 42 3.31 11.30 7.74
N GLY A 43 2.43 12.17 7.23
CA GLY A 43 2.81 13.33 6.42
C GLY A 43 3.04 13.02 4.94
N GLY A 44 2.32 12.04 4.37
CA GLY A 44 2.43 11.73 2.93
C GLY A 44 3.72 10.98 2.57
N GLN A 45 4.23 10.16 3.50
CA GLN A 45 5.44 9.38 3.25
C GLN A 45 5.14 8.24 2.26
N PRO A 46 5.98 8.06 1.23
CA PRO A 46 5.77 7.01 0.25
C PRO A 46 6.09 5.62 0.83
N PHE A 47 5.50 4.59 0.23
CA PHE A 47 5.83 3.19 0.47
C PHE A 47 6.53 2.59 -0.76
N SER A 48 7.38 1.57 -0.56
CA SER A 48 8.05 0.87 -1.66
C SER A 48 7.16 -0.20 -2.28
N MET A 49 7.33 -0.44 -3.58
CA MET A 49 6.56 -1.47 -4.30
C MET A 49 6.83 -2.86 -3.73
N GLU A 50 8.09 -3.14 -3.36
CA GLU A 50 8.46 -4.38 -2.67
C GLU A 50 7.70 -4.57 -1.36
N ASN A 51 7.49 -3.51 -0.58
CA ASN A 51 6.77 -3.61 0.69
C ASN A 51 5.28 -3.93 0.47
N ALA A 52 4.65 -3.28 -0.51
CA ALA A 52 3.27 -3.59 -0.85
C ALA A 52 3.10 -5.03 -1.35
N LYS A 53 4.05 -5.56 -2.13
CA LYS A 53 4.05 -6.97 -2.55
C LYS A 53 4.10 -7.92 -1.36
N LYS A 54 5.01 -7.68 -0.42
CA LYS A 54 5.14 -8.50 0.80
C LYS A 54 3.89 -8.46 1.68
N VAL A 55 3.24 -7.28 1.79
CA VAL A 55 1.98 -7.15 2.52
C VAL A 55 0.86 -7.91 1.81
N SER A 56 0.76 -7.79 0.49
CA SER A 56 -0.20 -8.52 -0.34
C SER A 56 -0.05 -10.03 -0.20
N GLU A 57 1.17 -10.54 -0.37
CA GLU A 57 1.48 -11.97 -0.16
C GLU A 57 1.10 -12.45 1.25
N LEU A 58 1.36 -11.64 2.27
CA LEU A 58 1.02 -11.98 3.64
C LEU A 58 -0.50 -12.04 3.84
N CYS A 59 -1.24 -11.03 3.41
CA CYS A 59 -2.69 -11.00 3.56
C CYS A 59 -3.37 -12.12 2.76
N HIS A 60 -2.94 -12.36 1.52
CA HIS A 60 -3.49 -13.43 0.68
C HIS A 60 -3.22 -14.82 1.27
N LYS A 61 -2.07 -15.03 1.93
CA LYS A 61 -1.78 -16.28 2.64
C LYS A 61 -2.81 -16.58 3.75
N TYR A 62 -3.39 -15.55 4.33
CA TYR A 62 -4.41 -15.64 5.37
C TYR A 62 -5.84 -15.40 4.85
N GLU A 63 -6.03 -15.36 3.52
CA GLU A 63 -7.32 -15.07 2.86
C GLU A 63 -7.96 -13.75 3.30
N ILE A 64 -7.13 -12.76 3.65
CA ILE A 64 -7.57 -11.43 4.07
C ILE A 64 -7.61 -10.50 2.86
N ASN A 65 -8.78 -9.95 2.56
CA ASN A 65 -8.96 -8.98 1.48
C ASN A 65 -8.21 -7.66 1.77
N ILE A 66 -7.55 -7.10 0.77
CA ILE A 66 -6.89 -5.79 0.85
C ILE A 66 -7.69 -4.76 0.07
N PHE A 67 -8.06 -3.67 0.74
CA PHE A 67 -8.63 -2.48 0.10
C PHE A 67 -7.63 -1.33 0.12
N PHE A 68 -7.28 -0.82 -1.05
CA PHE A 68 -6.39 0.32 -1.19
C PHE A 68 -7.14 1.65 -1.13
N ASP A 69 -6.71 2.57 -0.27
CA ASP A 69 -7.14 3.97 -0.38
C ASP A 69 -6.27 4.66 -1.43
N ALA A 70 -6.88 5.01 -2.56
CA ALA A 70 -6.20 5.56 -3.73
C ALA A 70 -6.16 7.10 -3.75
N THR A 71 -6.45 7.79 -2.64
CA THR A 71 -6.56 9.26 -2.60
C THR A 71 -5.32 10.01 -3.07
N ARG A 72 -4.09 9.52 -2.81
CA ARG A 72 -2.87 10.05 -3.44
C ARG A 72 -1.97 8.96 -4.04
N CYS A 73 -2.56 7.93 -4.63
CA CYS A 73 -1.81 6.84 -5.27
C CYS A 73 -0.84 7.34 -6.36
N VAL A 74 -1.21 8.40 -7.09
CA VAL A 74 -0.40 9.01 -8.16
C VAL A 74 0.90 9.61 -7.63
N GLU A 75 0.85 10.29 -6.48
CA GLU A 75 2.05 10.85 -5.85
C GLU A 75 3.00 9.74 -5.39
N ASN A 76 2.45 8.67 -4.80
CA ASN A 76 3.25 7.51 -4.40
C ASN A 76 3.90 6.82 -5.60
N ALA A 77 3.16 6.64 -6.70
CA ALA A 77 3.68 6.06 -7.94
C ALA A 77 4.82 6.91 -8.53
N TYR A 78 4.71 8.24 -8.45
CA TYR A 78 5.81 9.14 -8.84
C TYR A 78 7.04 8.96 -7.95
N PHE A 79 6.88 8.83 -6.63
CA PHE A 79 8.01 8.55 -5.73
C PHE A 79 8.66 7.19 -6.00
N ILE A 80 7.87 6.14 -6.28
CA ILE A 80 8.39 4.82 -6.68
C ILE A 80 9.20 4.95 -7.96
N GLN A 81 8.68 5.65 -8.97
CA GLN A 81 9.39 5.87 -10.24
C GLN A 81 10.75 6.56 -10.05
N GLN A 82 10.83 7.52 -9.12
CA GLN A 82 12.04 8.33 -8.91
C GLN A 82 13.03 7.72 -7.90
N ARG A 83 12.55 6.94 -6.92
CA ARG A 83 13.37 6.44 -5.80
C ARG A 83 13.66 4.94 -5.88
N GLU A 84 12.84 4.16 -6.58
CA GLU A 84 12.97 2.70 -6.65
C GLU A 84 13.70 2.26 -7.93
N LYS A 85 14.87 1.62 -7.75
CA LYS A 85 15.66 1.07 -8.87
C LYS A 85 14.85 -0.02 -9.56
N GLY A 86 14.64 0.13 -10.88
CA GLY A 86 13.82 -0.79 -11.68
C GLY A 86 12.45 -0.24 -12.08
N TYR A 87 12.05 0.92 -11.56
CA TYR A 87 10.79 1.59 -11.94
C TYR A 87 10.99 2.87 -12.76
N HIS A 88 12.22 3.36 -12.90
CA HIS A 88 12.54 4.56 -13.69
C HIS A 88 12.09 4.50 -15.16
N TYR A 89 12.08 3.31 -15.77
CA TYR A 89 11.67 3.11 -17.17
C TYR A 89 10.17 2.81 -17.32
N LYS A 90 9.47 2.52 -16.23
CA LYS A 90 8.03 2.27 -16.25
C LYS A 90 7.29 3.60 -16.18
N SER A 91 6.20 3.71 -16.92
CA SER A 91 5.28 4.84 -16.80
C SER A 91 4.54 4.80 -15.46
N ILE A 92 4.14 5.98 -14.96
CA ILE A 92 3.33 6.09 -13.73
C ILE A 92 2.06 5.23 -13.82
N LYS A 93 1.47 5.11 -15.01
CA LYS A 93 0.29 4.26 -15.27
C LYS A 93 0.58 2.77 -15.04
N GLU A 94 1.74 2.28 -15.48
CA GLU A 94 2.15 0.89 -15.24
C GLU A 94 2.41 0.63 -13.77
N ILE A 95 3.04 1.58 -13.07
CA ILE A 95 3.29 1.51 -11.63
C ILE A 95 1.96 1.46 -10.87
N LEU A 96 1.02 2.34 -11.19
CA LEU A 96 -0.31 2.36 -10.59
C LEU A 96 -1.07 1.06 -10.88
N LYS A 97 -0.99 0.52 -12.09
CA LYS A 97 -1.64 -0.75 -12.43
C LYS A 97 -1.05 -1.90 -11.62
N GLU A 98 0.27 -1.93 -11.44
CA GLU A 98 0.95 -2.92 -10.61
C GLU A 98 0.55 -2.77 -9.14
N MET A 99 0.50 -1.54 -8.62
CA MET A 99 0.02 -1.23 -7.28
C MET A 99 -1.42 -1.71 -7.04
N MET A 100 -2.34 -1.40 -7.97
CA MET A 100 -3.74 -1.81 -7.86
C MET A 100 -3.91 -3.32 -7.97
N SER A 101 -3.07 -4.02 -8.73
CA SER A 101 -3.13 -5.48 -8.86
C SER A 101 -2.76 -6.26 -7.59
N LEU A 102 -2.22 -5.59 -6.57
CA LEU A 102 -1.86 -6.20 -5.29
C LEU A 102 -2.99 -6.23 -4.26
N GLY A 103 -4.17 -5.70 -4.60
CA GLY A 103 -5.28 -5.58 -3.68
C GLY A 103 -6.57 -5.92 -4.38
N ASP A 104 -7.54 -6.35 -3.59
CA ASP A 104 -8.83 -6.87 -4.05
C ASP A 104 -9.82 -5.76 -4.37
N GLY A 105 -9.56 -4.54 -3.89
CA GLY A 105 -10.36 -3.37 -4.24
C GLY A 105 -9.63 -2.07 -3.96
N CYS A 106 -10.14 -0.97 -4.52
CA CYS A 106 -9.68 0.36 -4.15
C CYS A 106 -10.83 1.32 -3.87
N THR A 107 -10.64 2.14 -2.85
CA THR A 107 -11.51 3.26 -2.50
C THR A 107 -10.83 4.53 -2.98
N MET A 108 -11.44 5.21 -3.94
CA MET A 108 -10.95 6.50 -4.44
C MET A 108 -11.93 7.60 -4.08
N SER A 109 -11.43 8.65 -3.40
CA SER A 109 -12.18 9.88 -3.23
C SER A 109 -11.92 10.82 -4.42
N SER A 110 -12.71 10.67 -5.48
CA SER A 110 -12.86 11.71 -6.49
C SER A 110 -14.02 12.61 -6.08
N ARG A 111 -13.79 13.91 -5.84
CA ARG A 111 -14.91 14.86 -5.78
C ARG A 111 -15.56 14.84 -7.18
N PRO A 112 -16.85 14.46 -7.39
CA PRO A 112 -17.99 14.34 -6.46
C PRO A 112 -18.69 12.94 -6.43
N PHE A 113 -17.99 11.82 -6.56
CA PHE A 113 -18.61 10.49 -6.42
C PHE A 113 -17.61 9.48 -5.83
N PRO A 114 -17.84 8.91 -4.63
CA PRO A 114 -17.01 7.81 -4.13
C PRO A 114 -17.25 6.59 -5.03
N THR A 115 -16.34 6.36 -5.96
CA THR A 115 -16.39 5.21 -6.85
C THR A 115 -15.66 4.07 -6.15
N PHE A 116 -16.41 3.07 -5.69
CA PHE A 116 -15.86 1.78 -5.30
C PHE A 116 -15.46 1.05 -6.58
N CYS A 117 -14.16 0.87 -6.83
CA CYS A 117 -13.68 0.00 -7.89
C CYS A 117 -13.36 -1.35 -7.26
N VAL A 118 -14.23 -2.32 -7.50
CA VAL A 118 -13.97 -3.74 -7.27
C VAL A 118 -13.53 -4.29 -8.63
N SER A 119 -12.29 -4.77 -8.73
CA SER A 119 -11.74 -5.39 -9.94
C SER A 119 -11.99 -6.89 -9.94
#